data_AF-V9LB78-F1
#
_entry.id   AF-V9LB78-F1
#
_cell.length_a   1.000
_cell.length_b   1.000
_cell.length_c   1.000
_cell.angle_alpha   90.00
_cell.angle_beta   90.00
_cell.angle_gamma   90.00
#
_symmetry.space_group_name_H-M   'P 1'
#
loop_
_entity.id
_entity.type
_entity.pdbx_description
1 polymer ?
#
loop_
_entity_poly.entity_id
_entity_poly.type
_entity_poly.pdbx_seq_one_letter_code
_entity_poly.pdbx_strand_id
1 'polypeptide(L)'
;MTTALPTEDYYNYDNYNYNYSYSDEDFVVLCENYDSNMFGATLTVTLYSLIFILSVVGNSLVLWIMLRYEKLKTITDIFIVNLAISDLLFAASLPFWAKDHVSGWVFGNAMCKLLSGVFFVGYYSGIMFLTLMTADRYFAVVHAVYAARSRKTCYAVTASLVVWAISLSASVPEFIYSTEITWDQTKFCEANYPEDSEHIW
;
A
#
# COMPACT_ATOMS: atom_id res chain seq x y z
N MET A 1 -6.67 48.43 -34.03
CA MET A 1 -6.43 48.21 -32.58
C MET A 1 -7.64 47.48 -32.05
N THR A 2 -7.41 46.22 -31.63
CA THR A 2 -8.15 45.31 -30.71
C THR A 2 -8.30 43.89 -31.28
N THR A 3 -8.02 42.93 -30.40
CA THR A 3 -7.84 41.48 -30.56
C THR A 3 -9.14 40.69 -30.35
N ALA A 4 -9.27 39.51 -30.96
CA ALA A 4 -10.15 38.43 -30.48
C ALA A 4 -9.65 37.05 -30.97
N LEU A 5 -9.72 36.04 -30.09
CA LEU A 5 -9.26 34.64 -30.21
C LEU A 5 -10.14 33.81 -31.16
N PRO A 6 -9.64 32.73 -31.79
CA PRO A 6 -10.49 31.79 -32.53
C PRO A 6 -11.06 30.69 -31.63
N THR A 7 -12.33 30.41 -31.89
CA THR A 7 -13.26 29.49 -31.24
C THR A 7 -13.13 28.04 -31.72
N GLU A 8 -13.59 27.14 -30.84
CA GLU A 8 -13.76 25.68 -30.92
C GLU A 8 -14.14 25.10 -32.29
N ASP A 9 -13.46 24.02 -32.70
CA ASP A 9 -13.86 23.16 -33.82
C ASP A 9 -14.68 21.96 -33.31
N TYR A 10 -15.92 21.92 -33.80
CA TYR A 10 -16.98 20.95 -33.57
C TYR A 10 -16.78 19.71 -34.46
N TYR A 11 -16.56 18.53 -33.88
CA TYR A 11 -16.40 17.29 -34.67
C TYR A 11 -17.75 16.63 -34.99
N ASN A 12 -17.95 16.39 -36.29
CA ASN A 12 -19.12 15.81 -36.93
C ASN A 12 -19.15 14.26 -36.78
N TYR A 13 -20.30 13.69 -36.43
CA TYR A 13 -20.50 12.25 -36.15
C TYR A 13 -21.27 11.60 -37.30
N ASP A 14 -20.60 11.28 -38.41
CA ASP A 14 -21.22 10.56 -39.52
C ASP A 14 -20.96 9.04 -39.43
N ASN A 15 -22.02 8.34 -38.99
CA ASN A 15 -22.54 7.04 -39.45
C ASN A 15 -21.56 5.88 -39.77
N TYR A 16 -21.39 4.97 -38.80
CA TYR A 16 -20.98 3.59 -39.07
C TYR A 16 -22.08 2.63 -38.65
N ASN A 17 -22.60 1.87 -39.62
CA ASN A 17 -23.63 0.87 -39.43
C ASN A 17 -22.98 -0.48 -39.07
N TYR A 18 -22.95 -0.85 -37.79
CA TYR A 18 -22.46 -2.15 -37.34
C TYR A 18 -23.60 -3.16 -37.26
N ASN A 19 -23.52 -4.22 -38.06
CA ASN A 19 -24.43 -5.36 -38.00
C ASN A 19 -23.93 -6.34 -36.93
N TYR A 20 -24.53 -6.34 -35.75
CA TYR A 20 -24.17 -7.27 -34.67
C TYR A 20 -24.76 -8.66 -34.94
N SER A 21 -23.88 -9.63 -35.19
CA SER A 21 -24.18 -11.06 -35.06
C SER A 21 -23.80 -11.47 -33.64
N TYR A 22 -24.77 -11.84 -32.82
CA TYR A 22 -24.52 -12.43 -31.51
C TYR A 22 -23.90 -13.83 -31.70
N SER A 23 -22.64 -13.97 -31.33
CA SER A 23 -21.99 -15.25 -31.06
C SER A 23 -21.40 -15.19 -29.66
N ASP A 24 -21.82 -16.13 -28.81
CA ASP A 24 -21.47 -16.32 -27.39
C ASP A 24 -19.97 -16.51 -27.15
N GLU A 25 -19.18 -15.45 -27.25
CA GLU A 25 -17.87 -15.32 -26.59
C GLU A 25 -17.73 -13.86 -26.16
N ASP A 26 -17.97 -13.56 -24.88
CA ASP A 26 -17.87 -12.23 -24.29
C ASP A 26 -16.43 -11.69 -24.40
N PHE A 27 -16.12 -11.03 -25.52
CA PHE A 27 -14.92 -10.20 -25.63
C PHE A 27 -15.18 -8.87 -24.92
N VAL A 28 -14.75 -8.78 -23.67
CA VAL A 28 -14.73 -7.52 -22.92
C VAL A 28 -13.75 -6.57 -23.62
N VAL A 29 -14.27 -5.64 -24.42
CA VAL A 29 -13.48 -4.54 -24.98
C VAL A 29 -13.09 -3.61 -23.84
N LEU A 30 -11.89 -3.76 -23.30
CA LEU A 30 -11.29 -2.80 -22.37
C LEU A 30 -11.14 -1.45 -23.09
N CYS A 31 -11.59 -0.36 -22.45
CA CYS A 31 -11.43 0.98 -23.00
C CYS A 31 -9.93 1.30 -23.13
N GLU A 32 -9.43 1.36 -24.37
CA GLU A 32 -8.05 1.70 -24.67
C GLU A 32 -7.83 3.21 -24.51
N ASN A 33 -7.51 3.62 -23.30
CA ASN A 33 -7.28 5.00 -22.91
C ASN A 33 -5.77 5.23 -22.77
N TYR A 34 -5.09 5.31 -23.93
CA TYR A 34 -3.63 5.30 -24.03
C TYR A 34 -2.94 6.42 -23.22
N ASP A 35 -3.44 7.66 -23.32
CA ASP A 35 -2.81 8.82 -22.65
C ASP A 35 -3.01 8.82 -21.13
N SER A 36 -4.20 8.40 -20.66
CA SER A 36 -4.51 8.31 -19.22
C SER A 36 -3.81 7.12 -18.56
N ASN A 37 -3.63 6.01 -19.27
CA ASN A 37 -2.87 4.85 -18.77
C ASN A 37 -1.37 5.15 -18.62
N MET A 38 -0.76 5.89 -19.57
CA MET A 38 0.68 6.19 -19.51
C MET A 38 1.03 7.20 -18.42
N PHE A 39 0.19 8.22 -18.21
CA PHE A 39 0.37 9.17 -17.11
C PHE A 39 0.24 8.48 -15.75
N GLY A 40 -0.78 7.63 -15.58
CA GLY A 40 -0.99 6.85 -14.36
C GLY A 40 0.18 5.92 -14.03
N ALA A 41 0.70 5.21 -15.03
CA ALA A 41 1.85 4.32 -14.86
C ALA A 41 3.11 5.10 -14.45
N THR A 42 3.41 6.21 -15.14
CA THR A 42 4.60 7.04 -14.86
C THR A 42 4.52 7.66 -13.47
N LEU A 43 3.35 8.18 -13.09
CA LEU A 43 3.12 8.77 -11.79
C LEU A 43 3.26 7.73 -10.67
N THR A 44 2.67 6.55 -10.83
CA THR A 44 2.72 5.47 -9.83
C THR A 44 4.15 5.04 -9.53
N VAL A 45 4.95 4.78 -10.58
CA VAL A 45 6.37 4.38 -10.43
C VAL A 45 7.20 5.48 -9.78
N THR A 46 6.93 6.75 -10.14
CA THR A 46 7.60 7.92 -9.54
C THR A 46 7.28 8.00 -8.05
N LEU A 47 6.00 7.88 -7.67
CA LEU A 47 5.57 7.92 -6.28
C LEU A 47 6.15 6.76 -5.47
N TYR A 48 6.11 5.53 -5.98
CA TYR A 48 6.71 4.38 -5.30
C TYR A 48 8.20 4.58 -5.04
N SER A 49 8.93 5.12 -6.02
CA SER A 49 10.36 5.41 -5.87
C SER A 49 10.62 6.49 -4.83
N LEU A 50 9.84 7.58 -4.83
CA LEU A 50 9.97 8.67 -3.84
C LEU A 50 9.63 8.19 -2.43
N ILE A 51 8.52 7.47 -2.26
CA ILE A 51 8.08 6.93 -0.97
C ILE A 51 9.12 5.93 -0.45
N PHE A 52 9.68 5.08 -1.31
CA PHE A 52 10.74 4.15 -0.94
C PHE A 52 11.97 4.89 -0.38
N ILE A 53 12.49 5.88 -1.11
CA ILE A 53 13.68 6.63 -0.68
C ILE A 53 13.41 7.37 0.64
N LEU A 54 12.30 8.10 0.71
CA LEU A 54 11.94 8.88 1.90
C LEU A 54 11.72 7.98 3.11
N SER A 55 10.99 6.87 2.94
CA SER A 55 10.73 5.94 4.03
C SER A 55 12.01 5.25 4.50
N VAL A 56 12.84 4.73 3.58
CA VAL A 56 14.09 4.06 3.95
C VAL A 56 15.02 5.02 4.67
N VAL A 57 15.27 6.22 4.13
CA VAL A 57 16.16 7.20 4.75
C VAL A 57 15.61 7.68 6.09
N GLY A 58 14.33 8.08 6.13
CA GLY A 58 13.68 8.60 7.33
C GLY A 58 13.58 7.57 8.45
N ASN A 59 13.00 6.41 8.17
CA ASN A 59 12.77 5.38 9.18
C ASN A 59 14.06 4.68 9.62
N SER A 60 15.05 4.52 8.73
CA SER A 60 16.37 4.01 9.15
C SER A 60 17.09 5.00 10.06
N LEU A 61 17.00 6.30 9.78
CA LEU A 61 17.56 7.34 10.66
C LEU A 61 16.87 7.30 12.04
N VAL A 62 15.53 7.22 12.06
CA VAL A 62 14.76 7.12 13.32
C VAL A 62 15.18 5.87 14.11
N LEU A 63 15.27 4.70 13.48
CA LEU A 63 15.74 3.48 14.13
C LEU A 63 17.17 3.63 14.65
N TRP A 64 18.07 4.19 13.85
CA TRP A 64 19.45 4.42 14.26
C TRP A 64 19.54 5.34 15.47
N ILE A 65 18.80 6.45 15.48
CA ILE A 65 18.76 7.38 16.61
C ILE A 65 18.20 6.71 17.85
N MET A 66 17.08 5.98 17.71
CA MET A 66 16.41 5.30 18.81
C MET A 66 17.26 4.19 19.43
N LEU A 67 18.00 3.43 18.61
CA LEU A 67 18.89 2.37 19.10
C LEU A 67 20.19 2.93 19.71
N ARG A 68 20.69 4.06 19.19
CA ARG A 68 21.99 4.61 19.59
C ARG A 68 21.93 5.58 20.76
N TYR A 69 20.89 6.40 20.83
CA TYR A 69 20.77 7.51 21.77
C TYR A 69 19.64 7.30 22.79
N GLU A 70 18.53 6.70 22.39
CA GLU A 70 17.43 6.39 23.30
C GLU A 70 17.63 5.02 23.97
N LYS A 71 17.11 4.88 25.19
CA LYS A 71 17.22 3.62 25.96
C LYS A 71 15.95 2.77 25.92
N LEU A 72 15.05 3.04 24.96
CA LEU A 72 13.73 2.39 24.80
C LEU A 72 12.95 2.29 26.12
N LYS A 73 12.86 3.40 26.85
CA LYS A 73 12.37 3.42 28.23
C LYS A 73 10.95 3.96 28.36
N THR A 74 10.41 4.59 27.32
CA THR A 74 9.05 5.12 27.30
C THR A 74 8.15 4.30 26.38
N ILE A 75 6.83 4.44 26.56
CA ILE A 75 5.82 3.82 25.68
C ILE A 75 6.03 4.31 24.25
N THR A 76 6.24 5.61 24.11
CA THR A 76 6.44 6.28 22.81
C THR A 76 7.68 5.79 22.10
N ASP A 77 8.81 5.57 22.80
CA ASP A 77 10.04 5.05 22.18
C ASP A 77 9.77 3.68 21.53
N ILE A 78 9.02 2.81 22.22
CA ILE A 78 8.69 1.46 21.74
C ILE A 78 7.75 1.54 20.53
N PHE A 79 6.73 2.40 20.57
CA PHE A 79 5.83 2.59 19.44
C PHE A 79 6.54 3.19 18.23
N ILE A 80 7.46 4.14 18.41
CA ILE A 80 8.26 4.71 17.32
C ILE A 80 9.12 3.64 16.66
N VAL A 81 9.77 2.76 17.42
CA VAL A 81 10.57 1.67 16.84
C VAL A 81 9.69 0.70 16.05
N ASN A 82 8.53 0.30 16.58
CA ASN A 82 7.62 -0.59 15.87
C ASN A 82 7.01 0.06 14.62
N LEU A 83 6.71 1.35 14.68
CA LEU A 83 6.25 2.14 13.54
C LEU A 83 7.32 2.16 12.44
N ALA A 84 8.57 2.49 12.79
CA ALA A 84 9.66 2.52 11.83
C ALA A 84 9.93 1.15 11.20
N ILE A 85 9.79 0.05 11.95
CA ILE A 85 9.85 -1.31 11.38
C ILE A 85 8.71 -1.54 10.39
N SER A 86 7.49 -1.13 10.73
CA SER A 86 6.31 -1.26 9.87
C SER A 86 6.48 -0.51 8.55
N ASP A 87 6.96 0.73 8.62
CA ASP A 87 7.19 1.58 7.45
C ASP A 87 8.32 1.04 6.55
N LEU A 88 9.35 0.41 7.14
CA LEU A 88 10.41 -0.25 6.38
C LEU A 88 9.93 -1.53 5.71
N LEU A 89 9.08 -2.34 6.37
CA LEU A 89 8.46 -3.52 5.75
C LEU A 89 7.60 -3.11 4.55
N PHE A 90 6.76 -2.09 4.74
CA PHE A 90 5.96 -1.52 3.66
C PHE A 90 6.85 -1.02 2.52
N ALA A 91 7.86 -0.18 2.83
CA ALA A 91 8.74 0.38 1.81
C ALA A 91 9.54 -0.68 1.05
N ALA A 92 9.98 -1.76 1.71
CA ALA A 92 10.73 -2.83 1.08
C ALA A 92 9.97 -3.51 -0.07
N SER A 93 8.63 -3.49 -0.05
CA SER A 93 7.79 -4.07 -1.11
C SER A 93 7.58 -3.15 -2.31
N LEU A 94 7.65 -1.83 -2.14
CA LEU A 94 7.42 -0.82 -3.19
C LEU A 94 8.28 -0.98 -4.45
N PRO A 95 9.60 -1.27 -4.40
CA PRO A 95 10.38 -1.44 -5.62
C PRO A 95 9.92 -2.64 -6.46
N PHE A 96 9.36 -3.66 -5.83
CA PHE A 96 8.82 -4.82 -6.54
C PHE A 96 7.50 -4.48 -7.22
N TRP A 97 6.62 -3.71 -6.56
CA TRP A 97 5.40 -3.17 -7.16
C TRP A 97 5.69 -2.23 -8.32
N ALA A 98 6.73 -1.40 -8.21
CA ALA A 98 7.17 -0.56 -9.33
C ALA A 98 7.62 -1.41 -10.53
N LYS A 99 8.35 -2.50 -10.29
CA LYS A 99 8.78 -3.43 -11.34
C LYS A 99 7.59 -4.12 -12.01
N ASP A 100 6.63 -4.58 -11.20
CA ASP A 100 5.39 -5.20 -11.65
C ASP A 100 4.62 -4.26 -12.59
N HIS A 101 4.49 -3.00 -12.20
CA HIS A 101 3.74 -2.00 -12.96
C HIS A 101 4.40 -1.60 -14.30
N VAL A 102 5.74 -1.69 -14.41
CA VAL A 102 6.47 -1.31 -15.64
C VAL A 102 6.64 -2.49 -16.61
N SER A 103 6.83 -3.70 -16.07
CA SER A 103 7.35 -4.84 -16.85
C SER A 103 6.74 -6.20 -16.47
N GLY A 104 5.65 -6.18 -15.68
CA GLY A 104 5.03 -7.37 -15.11
C GLY A 104 5.83 -8.02 -13.99
N TRP A 105 5.34 -9.14 -13.46
CA TRP A 105 5.92 -9.92 -12.39
C TRP A 105 6.92 -10.96 -12.90
N VAL A 106 8.13 -11.01 -12.34
CA VAL A 106 9.14 -12.06 -12.70
C VAL A 106 9.69 -12.81 -11.49
N PHE A 107 9.21 -12.50 -10.28
CA PHE A 107 9.75 -13.07 -9.05
C PHE A 107 9.08 -14.39 -8.65
N GLY A 108 8.07 -14.83 -9.40
CA GLY A 108 7.32 -16.06 -9.17
C GLY A 108 6.20 -15.91 -8.13
N ASN A 109 5.31 -16.91 -8.08
CA ASN A 109 4.12 -16.90 -7.22
C ASN A 109 4.46 -16.80 -5.72
N ALA A 110 5.48 -17.51 -5.25
CA ALA A 110 5.88 -17.47 -3.84
C ALA A 110 6.27 -16.05 -3.38
N MET A 111 6.99 -15.30 -4.24
CA MET A 111 7.37 -13.93 -3.92
C MET A 111 6.17 -12.98 -4.01
N CYS A 112 5.21 -13.23 -4.92
CA CYS A 112 3.98 -12.44 -5.03
C CYS A 112 3.20 -12.50 -3.71
N LYS A 113 2.92 -13.72 -3.22
CA LYS A 113 2.26 -13.93 -1.93
C LYS A 113 3.01 -13.27 -0.77
N LEU A 114 4.34 -13.43 -0.73
CA LEU A 114 5.15 -12.89 0.35
C LEU A 114 5.17 -11.37 0.34
N LEU A 115 5.36 -10.73 -0.82
CA LEU A 115 5.45 -9.28 -0.92
C LEU A 115 4.10 -8.59 -0.74
N SER A 116 3.00 -9.19 -1.23
CA SER A 116 1.65 -8.75 -0.88
C SER A 116 1.43 -8.81 0.62
N GLY A 117 1.72 -9.95 1.23
CA GLY A 117 1.58 -10.09 2.68
C GLY A 117 2.43 -9.07 3.46
N VAL A 118 3.71 -8.90 3.12
CA VAL A 118 4.60 -7.92 3.76
C VAL A 118 4.10 -6.48 3.58
N PHE A 119 3.60 -6.14 2.40
CA PHE A 119 3.01 -4.83 2.12
C PHE A 119 1.82 -4.55 3.06
N PHE A 120 0.86 -5.48 3.14
CA PHE A 120 -0.33 -5.32 3.96
C PHE A 120 -0.04 -5.40 5.46
N VAL A 121 0.87 -6.27 5.89
CA VAL A 121 1.34 -6.31 7.28
C VAL A 121 1.89 -4.95 7.68
N GLY A 122 2.83 -4.38 6.89
CA GLY A 122 3.44 -3.08 7.17
C GLY A 122 2.42 -1.94 7.14
N TYR A 123 1.48 -1.97 6.20
CA TYR A 123 0.39 -1.00 6.10
C TYR A 123 -0.52 -1.02 7.34
N TYR A 124 -1.05 -2.19 7.70
CA TYR A 124 -1.96 -2.33 8.84
C TYR A 124 -1.26 -2.04 10.17
N SER A 125 -0.04 -2.55 10.37
CA SER A 125 0.70 -2.30 11.60
C SER A 125 1.08 -0.83 11.73
N GLY A 126 1.48 -0.17 10.63
CA GLY A 126 1.79 1.27 10.62
C GLY A 126 0.62 2.13 11.09
N ILE A 127 -0.58 1.92 10.53
CA ILE A 127 -1.79 2.66 10.94
C ILE A 127 -2.14 2.41 12.40
N MET A 128 -2.06 1.17 12.87
CA MET A 128 -2.35 0.82 14.26
C MET A 128 -1.34 1.46 15.23
N PHE A 129 -0.04 1.45 14.90
CA PHE A 129 0.97 2.11 15.73
C PHE A 129 0.83 3.64 15.74
N LEU A 130 0.51 4.27 14.62
CA LEU A 130 0.17 5.70 14.57
C LEU A 130 -1.03 6.02 15.47
N THR A 131 -2.05 5.19 15.42
CA THR A 131 -3.25 5.31 16.26
C THR A 131 -2.90 5.18 17.74
N LEU A 132 -2.12 4.16 18.12
CA LEU A 132 -1.67 3.97 19.51
C LEU A 132 -0.79 5.13 20.00
N MET A 133 0.09 5.65 19.15
CA MET A 133 0.91 6.82 19.48
C MET A 133 0.03 8.04 19.74
N THR A 134 -0.97 8.27 18.89
CA THR A 134 -1.91 9.38 19.01
C THR A 134 -2.76 9.26 20.28
N ALA A 135 -3.28 8.05 20.56
CA ALA A 135 -4.03 7.76 21.78
C ALA A 135 -3.16 7.95 23.04
N ASP A 136 -1.92 7.47 23.04
CA ASP A 136 -0.97 7.66 24.15
C ASP A 136 -0.74 9.15 24.44
N ARG A 137 -0.54 9.97 23.40
CA ARG A 137 -0.42 11.43 23.57
C ARG A 137 -1.69 12.05 24.10
N TYR A 138 -2.86 11.63 23.62
CA TYR A 138 -4.14 12.10 24.13
C TYR A 138 -4.32 11.81 25.62
N PHE A 139 -4.08 10.56 26.06
CA PHE A 139 -4.21 10.20 27.47
C PHE A 139 -3.15 10.86 28.35
N ALA A 140 -1.92 11.06 27.85
CA ALA A 140 -0.89 11.77 28.58
C ALA A 140 -1.28 13.24 28.87
N VAL A 141 -1.94 13.91 27.92
CA VAL A 141 -2.35 15.32 28.05
C VAL A 141 -3.66 15.47 28.83
N VAL A 142 -4.70 14.74 28.43
CA VAL A 142 -6.06 14.93 28.97
C VAL A 142 -6.24 14.24 30.32
N HIS A 143 -5.65 13.06 30.48
CA HIS A 143 -5.82 12.25 31.69
C HIS A 143 -4.59 12.23 32.59
N ALA A 144 -3.58 13.06 32.32
CA ALA A 144 -2.35 13.24 33.10
C ALA A 144 -1.88 11.95 33.79
N VAL A 145 -1.78 10.84 33.03
CA VAL A 145 -1.63 9.50 33.60
C VAL A 145 -0.24 9.33 34.23
N TYR A 146 -0.15 9.63 35.53
CA TYR A 146 0.99 9.31 36.38
C TYR A 146 0.99 7.81 36.68
N ALA A 147 1.93 7.06 36.08
CA ALA A 147 2.11 5.65 36.41
C ALA A 147 3.59 5.23 36.34
N ALA A 148 3.93 4.23 37.17
CA ALA A 148 5.27 3.68 37.33
C ALA A 148 5.90 3.17 36.02
N ARG A 149 7.14 3.59 35.75
CA ARG A 149 7.89 3.40 34.49
C ARG A 149 7.92 1.95 33.98
N SER A 150 8.08 0.96 34.87
CA SER A 150 8.17 -0.45 34.49
C SER A 150 6.84 -1.04 33.99
N ARG A 151 5.70 -0.66 34.61
CA ARG A 151 4.37 -1.11 34.17
C ARG A 151 4.00 -0.53 32.80
N LYS A 152 4.45 0.69 32.51
CA LYS A 152 4.27 1.37 31.22
C LYS A 152 4.98 0.63 30.08
N THR A 153 6.21 0.15 30.29
CA THR A 153 6.94 -0.63 29.28
C THR A 153 6.27 -1.97 28.98
N CYS A 154 5.82 -2.71 29.99
CA CYS A 154 5.11 -3.99 29.78
C CYS A 154 3.83 -3.79 28.96
N TYR A 155 3.06 -2.73 29.25
CA TYR A 155 1.89 -2.35 28.46
C TYR A 155 2.26 -2.10 26.99
N ALA A 156 3.29 -1.28 26.72
CA ALA A 156 3.71 -0.97 25.35
C ALA A 156 4.12 -2.22 24.58
N VAL A 157 4.92 -3.11 25.18
CA VAL A 157 5.33 -4.37 24.56
C VAL A 157 4.12 -5.27 24.27
N THR A 158 3.20 -5.40 25.22
CA THR A 158 1.99 -6.22 25.05
C THR A 158 1.10 -5.65 23.95
N ALA A 159 0.89 -4.33 23.93
CA ALA A 159 0.13 -3.65 22.89
C ALA A 159 0.78 -3.84 21.50
N SER A 160 2.11 -3.72 21.41
CA SER A 160 2.82 -4.01 20.16
C SER A 160 2.60 -5.45 19.67
N LEU A 161 2.70 -6.45 20.55
CA LEU A 161 2.45 -7.84 20.18
C LEU A 161 1.03 -8.07 19.68
N VAL A 162 0.04 -7.43 20.32
CA VAL A 162 -1.36 -7.48 19.88
C VAL A 162 -1.52 -6.84 18.51
N VAL A 163 -0.92 -5.67 18.27
CA VAL A 163 -0.94 -5.02 16.95
C VAL A 163 -0.35 -5.93 15.88
N TRP A 164 0.83 -6.50 16.12
CA TRP A 164 1.46 -7.43 15.18
C TRP A 164 0.57 -8.65 14.89
N ALA A 165 -0.06 -9.23 15.91
CA ALA A 165 -0.97 -10.35 15.72
C ALA A 165 -2.20 -9.97 14.90
N ILE A 166 -2.79 -8.79 15.14
CA ILE A 166 -3.94 -8.28 14.38
C ILE A 166 -3.53 -8.01 12.92
N SER A 167 -2.42 -7.32 12.70
CA SER A 167 -1.92 -7.00 11.35
C SER A 167 -1.58 -8.25 10.54
N LEU A 168 -0.97 -9.26 11.18
CA LEU A 168 -0.71 -10.56 10.56
C LEU A 168 -2.02 -11.29 10.24
N SER A 169 -3.01 -11.25 11.14
CA SER A 169 -4.31 -11.88 10.91
C SER A 169 -5.08 -11.21 9.77
N ALA A 170 -5.08 -9.87 9.73
CA ALA A 170 -5.75 -9.08 8.71
C ALA A 170 -5.12 -9.24 7.32
N SER A 171 -3.83 -9.56 7.24
CA SER A 171 -3.11 -9.79 5.97
C SER A 171 -3.18 -11.24 5.48
N VAL A 172 -3.77 -12.17 6.25
CA VAL A 172 -3.91 -13.59 5.82
C VAL A 172 -4.63 -13.73 4.47
N PRO A 173 -5.77 -13.04 4.19
CA PRO A 173 -6.42 -13.14 2.89
C PRO A 173 -5.47 -12.78 1.75
N GLU A 174 -4.70 -11.70 1.93
CA GLU A 174 -3.75 -11.22 0.93
C GLU A 174 -2.63 -12.23 0.67
N PHE A 175 -2.13 -12.92 1.71
CA PHE A 175 -1.17 -14.02 1.55
C PHE A 175 -1.75 -15.22 0.76
N ILE A 176 -3.05 -15.50 0.92
CA ILE A 176 -3.69 -16.67 0.30
C ILE A 176 -4.08 -16.37 -1.14
N TYR A 177 -4.78 -15.25 -1.35
CA TYR A 177 -5.42 -14.88 -2.61
C TYR A 177 -4.50 -14.16 -3.58
N SER A 178 -3.40 -13.53 -3.12
CA SER A 178 -2.39 -13.01 -4.05
C SER A 178 -1.80 -14.17 -4.85
N THR A 179 -1.84 -14.04 -6.18
CA THR A 179 -1.28 -15.04 -7.07
C THR A 179 -0.67 -14.38 -8.30
N GLU A 180 0.29 -15.09 -8.88
CA GLU A 180 0.76 -14.75 -10.22
C GLU A 180 -0.32 -15.13 -11.23
N ILE A 181 -0.79 -14.15 -12.00
CA ILE A 181 -1.68 -14.34 -13.15
C ILE A 181 -0.91 -14.04 -14.44
N THR A 182 -1.35 -14.61 -15.57
CA THR A 182 -0.74 -14.35 -16.88
C THR A 182 -1.77 -13.71 -17.79
N TRP A 183 -1.45 -12.53 -18.32
CA TRP A 183 -2.25 -11.77 -19.26
C TRP A 183 -1.37 -11.35 -20.45
N ASP A 184 -1.79 -11.70 -21.67
CA ASP A 184 -1.07 -11.43 -22.92
C ASP A 184 0.45 -11.70 -22.86
N GLN A 185 0.80 -12.94 -22.48
CA GLN A 185 2.19 -13.42 -22.27
C GLN A 185 3.00 -12.70 -21.18
N THR A 186 2.43 -11.71 -20.51
CA THR A 186 3.02 -10.99 -19.38
C THR A 186 2.42 -11.52 -18.08
N LYS A 187 3.24 -11.62 -17.03
CA LYS A 187 2.80 -12.06 -15.70
C LYS A 187 2.52 -10.85 -14.83
N PHE A 188 1.57 -10.93 -13.92
CA PHE A 188 1.26 -9.89 -12.94
C PHE A 188 0.99 -10.51 -11.57
N CYS A 189 1.22 -9.76 -10.50
CA CYS A 189 0.86 -10.17 -9.15
C CYS A 189 -0.43 -9.46 -8.72
N GLU A 190 -1.53 -10.20 -8.64
CA GLU A 190 -2.85 -9.65 -8.30
C GLU A 190 -3.58 -10.54 -7.29
N ALA A 191 -4.46 -9.94 -6.50
CA ALA A 191 -5.31 -10.66 -5.56
C ALA A 191 -6.48 -11.30 -6.32
N ASN A 192 -6.49 -12.64 -6.39
CA ASN A 192 -7.57 -13.40 -7.00
C ASN A 192 -8.55 -13.85 -5.91
N TYR A 193 -9.56 -13.01 -5.65
CA TYR A 193 -10.64 -13.32 -4.72
C TYR A 193 -11.70 -14.19 -5.40
N PRO A 194 -12.17 -15.30 -4.78
CA PRO A 194 -13.22 -16.11 -5.36
C PRO A 194 -14.55 -15.35 -5.40
N GLU A 195 -15.26 -15.40 -6.54
CA GLU A 195 -16.53 -14.69 -6.80
C GLU A 195 -17.60 -14.92 -5.72
N ASP A 196 -17.62 -16.10 -5.09
CA ASP A 196 -18.56 -16.44 -4.01
C ASP A 196 -18.31 -15.68 -2.68
N SER A 197 -17.25 -14.87 -2.60
CA SER A 197 -16.84 -14.19 -1.37
C SER A 197 -16.93 -12.66 -1.40
N GLU A 198 -17.45 -12.06 -2.48
CA GLU A 198 -17.71 -10.60 -2.56
C GLU A 198 -18.67 -10.09 -1.47
N HIS A 199 -19.46 -10.98 -0.86
CA HIS A 199 -20.40 -10.63 0.22
C HIS A 199 -19.86 -10.82 1.64
N ILE A 200 -18.61 -11.26 1.82
CA ILE A 200 -18.06 -11.67 3.12
C ILE A 200 -16.98 -10.70 3.65
N TRP A 201 -16.51 -9.74 2.85
CA TRP A 201 -15.43 -8.81 3.21
C TRP A 201 -15.86 -7.34 3.10
#